data_AF-A0A5R8MR11-F1
#
_entry.id   AF-A0A5R8MR11-F1
#
_cell.length_a   1.000
_cell.length_b   1.000
_cell.length_c   1.000
_cell.angle_alpha   90.00
_cell.angle_beta   90.00
_cell.angle_gamma   90.00
#
_symmetry.space_group_name_H-M   'P 1'
#
loop_
_entity.id
_entity.type
_entity.pdbx_description
1 polymer ?
#
loop_
_entity_poly.entity_id
_entity_poly.type
_entity_poly.pdbx_seq_one_letter_code
_entity_poly.pdbx_strand_id
1 'polypeptide(L)' 'LGVGDLDDILARLAARGIAHEPVETYSNGVRHVVVLDPDGNSLSLAEAPTQ' A
#
# COMPACT_ATOMS: atom_id res chain seq x y z
N LEU A 1 5.74 -3.15 -5.52
CA LEU A 1 5.66 -2.17 -6.63
C LEU A 1 5.92 -0.78 -6.06
N GLY A 2 6.72 0.05 -6.74
CA GLY A 2 6.94 1.45 -6.34
C GLY A 2 5.78 2.34 -6.80
N VAL A 3 5.20 3.14 -5.91
CA VAL A 3 4.07 4.03 -6.19
C VAL A 3 4.38 5.46 -5.77
N GLY A 4 3.74 6.45 -6.41
CA GLY A 4 3.95 7.88 -6.13
C GLY A 4 2.90 8.52 -5.20
N ASP A 5 1.80 7.81 -4.94
CA ASP A 5 0.77 8.21 -3.97
C ASP A 5 0.16 6.93 -3.39
N LEU A 6 0.62 6.54 -2.20
CA LEU A 6 0.14 5.32 -1.55
C LEU A 6 -1.32 5.46 -1.09
N ASP A 7 -1.70 6.64 -0.62
CA ASP A 7 -3.03 6.88 -0.04
C ASP A 7 -4.13 6.85 -1.11
N ASP A 8 -3.91 7.41 -2.31
CA ASP A 8 -4.86 7.30 -3.44
C ASP A 8 -5.13 5.83 -3.81
N ILE A 9 -4.08 5.03 -3.89
CA ILE A 9 -4.19 3.62 -4.26
C ILE A 9 -4.95 2.85 -3.17
N LEU A 10 -4.62 3.05 -1.90
CA LEU A 10 -5.31 2.39 -0.79
C LEU A 10 -6.79 2.81 -0.71
N ALA A 11 -7.11 4.09 -0.92
CA ALA A 11 -8.49 4.55 -0.97
C ALA A 11 -9.28 3.90 -2.12
N ARG A 12 -8.67 3.72 -3.29
CA ARG A 12 -9.29 3.05 -4.44
C ARG A 12 -9.49 1.56 -4.22
N LEU A 13 -8.58 0.90 -3.49
CA LEU A 13 -8.71 -0.50 -3.11
C LEU A 13 -9.84 -0.69 -2.08
N ALA A 14 -9.89 0.17 -1.06
CA ALA A 14 -10.94 0.16 -0.05
C ALA A 14 -12.33 0.42 -0.67
N ALA A 15 -12.44 1.33 -1.63
CA ALA A 15 -13.68 1.58 -2.38
C ALA A 15 -14.17 0.37 -3.18
N ARG A 16 -13.28 -0.60 -3.46
CA ARG A 16 -13.59 -1.87 -4.12
C ARG A 16 -13.75 -3.04 -3.13
N GLY A 17 -13.75 -2.76 -1.82
CA GLY A 17 -13.89 -3.77 -0.77
C GLY A 17 -12.63 -4.57 -0.51
N ILE A 18 -11.47 -4.11 -0.99
CA ILE A 18 -10.18 -4.76 -0.74
C ILE A 18 -9.53 -4.07 0.45
N ALA A 19 -9.39 -4.80 1.56
CA ALA A 19 -8.71 -4.34 2.75
C ALA A 19 -7.18 -4.52 2.63
N HIS A 20 -6.44 -3.74 3.39
CA HIS A 20 -4.99 -3.82 3.46
C HIS A 20 -4.54 -3.95 4.92
N GLU A 21 -3.35 -4.52 5.11
CA GLU A 21 -2.66 -4.52 6.39
C GLU A 21 -2.25 -3.09 6.79
N PRO A 22 -1.88 -2.83 8.06
CA PRO A 22 -1.41 -1.52 8.47
C PRO A 22 -0.25 -1.01 7.60
N VAL A 23 -0.25 0.28 7.30
CA VAL A 23 0.87 0.91 6.59
C VAL A 23 2.06 1.01 7.54
N GLU A 24 3.18 0.40 7.15
CA GLU A 24 4.45 0.50 7.85
C GLU A 24 5.22 1.70 7.29
N THR A 25 5.76 2.54 8.18
CA THR A 25 6.65 3.65 7.79
C THR A 25 8.04 3.38 8.34
N TYR A 26 9.01 3.25 7.44
CA TYR A 26 10.40 3.00 7.80
C TYR A 26 11.15 4.30 8.11
N SER A 27 12.27 4.20 8.82
CA SER A 27 13.09 5.34 9.26
C SER A 27 13.70 6.15 8.10
N ASN A 28 13.80 5.57 6.91
CA ASN A 28 14.22 6.24 5.69
C ASN A 28 13.08 6.97 4.96
N GLY A 29 11.89 7.03 5.55
CA GLY A 29 10.71 7.68 4.98
C GLY A 29 9.96 6.85 3.94
N VAL A 30 10.41 5.63 3.63
CA VAL A 30 9.66 4.71 2.77
C VAL A 30 8.43 4.22 3.52
N ARG A 31 7.28 4.26 2.84
CA ARG A 31 6.02 3.67 3.32
C ARG A 31 5.77 2.36 2.61
N HIS A 32 5.33 1.34 3.34
CA HIS A 32 5.09 0.01 2.82
C HIS A 32 3.75 -0.51 3.32
N VAL A 33 3.06 -1.28 2.47
CA VAL A 33 1.80 -1.93 2.84
C VAL A 33 1.64 -3.23 2.06
N VAL A 34 1.06 -4.21 2.74
CA VAL A 34 0.64 -5.48 2.13
C VAL A 34 -0.86 -5.48 1.96
N VAL A 35 -1.32 -5.82 0.76
CA VAL A 35 -2.73 -5.95 0.41
C VAL A 35 -2.99 -7.42 0.13
N LEU A 36 -3.99 -7.99 0.80
CA LEU A 36 -4.48 -9.34 0.49
C LEU A 36 -5.69 -9.20 -0.43
N ASP A 37 -5.60 -9.75 -1.63
CA ASP A 37 -6.75 -9.79 -2.52
C ASP A 37 -7.75 -10.89 -2.10
N PRO A 38 -9.00 -10.86 -2.60
CA PRO A 38 -10.01 -11.86 -2.28
C PRO A 38 -9.65 -13.29 -2.69
N ASP A 39 -8.70 -13.44 -3.64
CA ASP A 39 -8.22 -14.73 -4.12
C ASP A 39 -7.08 -15.28 -3.24
N GLY A 40 -6.63 -14.50 -2.24
CA GLY A 40 -5.58 -14.87 -1.30
C GLY A 40 -4.16 -14.53 -1.77
N ASN A 41 -4.00 -13.77 -2.86
CA ASN A 41 -2.69 -13.29 -3.27
C ASN A 41 -2.28 -12.09 -2.42
N SER A 42 -0.96 -12.00 -2.19
CA SER A 42 -0.35 -10.90 -1.46
C SER A 42 0.33 -9.92 -2.43
N LEU A 43 -0.06 -8.65 -2.35
CA LEU A 43 0.54 -7.57 -3.11
C LEU A 43 1.23 -6.58 -2.17
N SER A 44 2.55 -6.46 -2.32
CA SER A 44 3.35 -5.45 -1.60
C SER A 44 3.48 -4.16 -2.41
N LEU A 45 3.02 -3.05 -1.83
CA LEU A 45 3.15 -1.70 -2.36
C LEU A 45 4.12 -0.91 -1.49
N ALA A 46 5.00 -0.14 -2.12
CA ALA A 46 5.94 0.72 -1.43
C ALA A 46 5.95 2.11 -2.08
N GLU A 47 5.92 3.15 -1.26
CA GLU A 47 6.06 4.54 -1.67
C GLU A 47 7.41 5.05 -1.20
N ALA A 48 8.17 5.62 -2.13
CA ALA A 48 9.43 6.27 -1.82
C ALA A 48 9.15 7.61 -1.10
N PRO A 49 10.04 8.05 -0.19
CA PRO A 49 9.90 9.37 0.42
C PRO A 49 9.87 10.46 -0.66
N THR A 50 8.99 11.44 -0.47
CA THR A 50 8.97 12.65 -1.29
C THR A 50 10.27 13.43 -1.04
N GLN A 51 11.01 13.71 -2.11
CA GLN A 51 12.29 14.42 -2.07
C GLN A 51 12.09 15.94 -1.89
#